data_AF-A0A967GRK8-F1
#
_entry.id   AF-A0A967GRK8-F1
#
_cell.length_a   1.000
_cell.length_b   1.000
_cell.length_c   1.000
_cell.angle_alpha   90.00
_cell.angle_beta   90.00
_cell.angle_gamma   90.00
#
_symmetry.space_group_name_H-M   'P 1'
#
loop_
_entity.id
_entity.type
_entity.pdbx_description
1 polymer ?
#
loop_
_entity_poly.entity_id
_entity_poly.type
_entity_poly.pdbx_seq_one_letter_code
_entity_poly.pdbx_strand_id
1 'polypeptide(L)' 'MTSLAEIGTSRPPNFVVIFTDDLGYGDLGCYGSKTIKTPRIDGMAKEGVRFTHFYAQTVCGPSRAAL' A
#
# COMPACT_ATOMS: atom_id res chain seq x y z
N MET A 1 -12.62 -8.59 39.51
CA MET A 1 -11.15 -8.56 39.37
C MET A 1 -10.87 -9.39 38.13
N THR A 2 -10.59 -8.85 36.95
CA THR A 2 -9.63 -7.82 36.49
C THR A 2 -10.28 -7.13 35.26
N SER A 3 -10.45 -5.80 35.11
CA SER A 3 -9.53 -4.65 35.20
C SER A 3 -8.29 -4.87 34.31
N LEU A 4 -7.98 -4.16 33.22
CA LEU A 4 -8.45 -2.95 32.53
C LEU A 4 -8.01 -3.10 31.06
N ALA A 5 -8.86 -2.77 30.08
CA ALA A 5 -8.37 -2.47 28.75
C ALA A 5 -7.97 -1.00 28.75
N GLU A 6 -6.67 -0.71 28.76
CA GLU A 6 -6.19 0.63 28.42
C GLU A 6 -6.51 0.92 26.96
N ILE A 7 -7.48 1.80 26.72
CA ILE A 7 -7.69 2.42 25.41
C ILE A 7 -6.56 3.44 25.25
N GLY A 8 -5.42 2.96 24.75
CA GLY A 8 -4.24 3.78 24.50
C GLY A 8 -4.56 4.95 23.58
N THR A 9 -4.51 6.17 24.13
CA THR A 9 -4.46 7.49 23.49
C THR A 9 -5.27 7.65 22.20
N SER A 10 -6.38 8.40 22.24
CA SER A 10 -7.20 8.76 21.06
C SER A 10 -6.51 9.74 20.09
N ARG A 11 -5.20 9.55 19.85
CA ARG A 11 -4.49 10.28 18.80
C ARG A 11 -5.05 9.85 17.45
N PRO A 12 -5.22 10.77 16.49
CA PRO A 12 -5.56 10.39 15.14
C PRO A 12 -4.53 9.37 14.61
N PRO A 13 -4.96 8.43 13.74
CA PRO A 13 -4.03 7.50 13.13
C PRO A 13 -2.97 8.25 12.32
N ASN A 14 -1.75 7.72 12.30
CA ASN A 14 -0.73 8.22 11.38
C ASN A 14 -1.04 7.71 9.98
N PHE A 15 -0.90 8.59 8.98
CA PHE A 15 -1.00 8.22 7.58
C PHE A 15 0.40 8.22 6.96
N VAL A 16 0.77 7.09 6.36
CA VAL A 16 2.04 6.93 5.63
C VAL A 16 1.69 6.60 4.18
N VAL A 17 2.11 7.47 3.26
CA VAL A 17 1.95 7.25 1.82
C VAL A 17 3.28 6.80 1.24
N ILE A 18 3.31 5.59 0.69
CA ILE A 18 4.44 5.06 -0.09
C ILE A 18 4.03 5.15 -1.56
N PHE A 19 4.69 6.04 -2.31
CA PHE A 19 4.45 6.25 -3.72
C PHE A 19 5.73 5.93 -4.52
N THR A 20 5.61 5.06 -5.50
CA THR A 20 6.75 4.55 -6.29
C THR A 20 6.72 5.11 -7.71
N ASP A 21 7.86 5.58 -8.20
CA ASP A 21 8.02 6.01 -9.60
C ASP A 21 8.19 4.79 -10.52
N ASP A 22 7.57 4.82 -11.70
CA ASP A 22 7.69 3.80 -12.75
C ASP A 22 7.46 2.33 -12.33
N LEU A 23 6.58 2.09 -11.35
CA LEU A 23 6.18 0.73 -10.96
C LEU A 23 5.09 0.18 -11.91
N GLY A 24 5.44 -0.83 -12.69
CA GLY A 24 4.51 -1.54 -13.56
C GLY A 24 3.54 -2.44 -12.78
N TYR A 25 2.34 -2.65 -13.34
CA TYR A 25 1.32 -3.49 -12.71
C TYR A 25 1.81 -4.91 -12.42
N GLY A 26 2.58 -5.50 -13.35
CA GLY A 26 3.09 -6.87 -13.24
C GLY A 26 4.36 -7.01 -12.39
N ASP A 27 4.88 -5.94 -11.81
CA ASP A 27 6.19 -5.97 -11.13
C ASP A 27 6.10 -6.56 -9.71
N LEU A 28 4.92 -6.50 -9.08
CA LEU A 28 4.72 -7.02 -7.73
C LEU A 28 4.28 -8.48 -7.76
N GLY A 29 4.79 -9.28 -6.81
CA GLY A 29 4.41 -10.68 -6.62
C GLY A 29 2.91 -10.83 -6.41
N CYS A 30 2.29 -9.94 -5.63
CA CYS A 30 0.85 -9.92 -5.43
C CYS A 30 0.03 -9.62 -6.69
N TYR A 31 0.62 -9.09 -7.77
CA TYR A 31 -0.05 -8.93 -9.08
C TYR A 31 0.42 -9.95 -10.13
N GLY A 32 1.18 -10.97 -9.72
CA GLY A 32 1.57 -12.09 -10.57
C GLY A 32 2.99 -12.05 -11.11
N SER A 33 3.86 -11.17 -10.60
CA SER A 33 5.29 -11.20 -10.93
C SER A 33 5.89 -12.57 -10.62
N LYS A 34 6.57 -13.16 -11.62
CA LYS A 34 7.24 -14.47 -11.48
C LYS A 34 8.72 -14.35 -11.15
N THR A 35 9.30 -13.17 -11.35
CA THR A 35 10.75 -12.92 -11.27
C THR A 35 11.11 -11.99 -10.14
N ILE A 36 10.30 -10.95 -9.88
CA ILE A 36 10.56 -9.96 -8.83
C ILE A 36 9.87 -10.42 -7.55
N LYS A 37 10.66 -10.56 -6.48
CA LYS A 37 10.16 -10.97 -5.16
C LYS A 37 9.88 -9.76 -4.30
N THR A 38 8.61 -9.55 -3.91
CA THR A 38 8.18 -8.38 -3.12
C THR A 38 7.50 -8.78 -1.80
N PRO A 39 8.13 -9.61 -0.95
CA PRO A 39 7.44 -10.27 0.17
C PRO A 39 6.82 -9.31 1.19
N ARG A 40 7.40 -8.11 1.37
CA ARG A 40 6.84 -7.08 2.27
C ARG A 40 5.57 -6.45 1.69
N ILE A 41 5.56 -6.15 0.40
CA ILE A 41 4.37 -5.60 -0.30
C ILE A 41 3.30 -6.68 -0.42
N ASP A 42 3.70 -7.92 -0.70
CA ASP A 42 2.79 -9.06 -0.77
C ASP A 42 2.14 -9.35 0.59
N GLY A 43 2.87 -9.18 1.69
CA GLY A 43 2.33 -9.24 3.05
C GLY A 43 1.30 -8.14 3.31
N MET A 44 1.64 -6.88 3.01
CA MET A 44 0.70 -5.76 3.15
C MET A 44 -0.58 -5.96 2.32
N ALA A 45 -0.47 -6.52 1.11
CA ALA A 45 -1.61 -6.82 0.25
C ALA A 45 -2.52 -7.95 0.78
N LYS A 46 -1.99 -8.86 1.61
CA LYS A 46 -2.76 -9.94 2.27
C LYS A 46 -3.44 -9.46 3.55
N GLU A 47 -2.79 -8.57 4.29
CA GLU A 47 -3.28 -8.03 5.56
C GLU A 47 -4.23 -6.84 5.37
N GLY A 48 -4.19 -6.20 4.20
CA GLY A 48 -4.98 -5.02 3.87
C GLY A 48 -5.90 -5.21 2.66
N VAL A 49 -6.17 -4.08 1.99
CA VAL A 49 -6.99 -4.04 0.77
C VAL A 49 -6.08 -3.88 -0.45
N ARG A 50 -6.28 -4.73 -1.46
CA ARG A 50 -5.54 -4.69 -2.74
C ARG A 50 -6.47 -4.32 -3.89
N PHE A 51 -6.14 -3.25 -4.61
CA PHE A 51 -6.87 -2.82 -5.81
C PHE A 51 -6.33 -3.49 -7.06
N THR A 52 -7.11 -4.35 -7.70
CA THR A 52 -6.69 -5.03 -8.94
C THR A 52 -6.92 -4.20 -10.21
N HIS A 53 -7.68 -3.11 -10.12
CA HIS A 53 -7.95 -2.19 -11.22
C HIS A 53 -7.75 -0.76 -10.72
N PHE A 54 -6.55 -0.20 -10.96
CA PHE A 54 -6.20 1.17 -10.62
C PHE A 54 -5.58 1.85 -11.85
N TYR A 55 -5.85 3.13 -12.04
CA TYR A 55 -5.45 3.88 -13.23
C TYR A 55 -4.67 5.12 -12.82
N ALA A 56 -3.62 5.44 -13.59
CA ALA A 56 -2.78 6.61 -13.39
C ALA A 56 -2.52 7.29 -14.74
N GLN A 57 -2.14 8.57 -14.68
CA GLN A 57 -1.62 9.25 -15.87
C GLN A 57 -0.29 8.61 -16.29
N THR A 58 -0.04 8.53 -17.59
CA THR A 58 1.16 7.85 -18.15
C THR A 58 2.45 8.66 -18.02
N VAL A 59 2.38 9.86 -17.42
CA VAL A 59 3.53 10.75 -17.22
C VAL A 59 3.60 11.11 -15.74
N CYS A 60 4.81 11.02 -15.17
CA CYS A 60 5.00 11.13 -13.73
C CYS A 60 4.57 12.50 -13.17
N GLY A 61 4.75 13.59 -13.94
CA GLY A 61 4.33 14.94 -13.55
C GLY A 61 2.81 15.05 -13.32
N PRO A 62 1.97 14.84 -14.36
CA PRO A 62 0.52 14.80 -14.22
C PRO A 62 0.02 13.75 -13.22
N SER A 63 0.67 12.58 -13.15
CA SER A 63 0.30 11.52 -12.19
C SER A 63 0.48 11.98 -10.74
N ARG A 64 1.63 12.57 -10.42
CA ARG A 64 1.91 13.13 -9.09
C ARG A 64 1.04 14.32 -8.73
N ALA A 65 0.68 15.16 -9.71
CA ALA A 65 -0.20 16.30 -9.49
C ALA A 65 -1.66 15.92 -9.21
N ALA A 66 -2.08 14.71 -9.59
CA ALA A 66 -3.42 14.19 -9.35
C ALA A 66 -3.59 13.48 -7.99
N LEU A 67 -2.48 13.22 -7.29
CA LEU A 67 -2.45 12.66 -5.93
C LEU A 67 -2.76 13.75 -4.89
#